data_AF-A0A940YWH8-F1
#
_entry.id   AF-A0A940YWH8-F1
#
_cell.length_a   1.000
_cell.length_b   1.000
_cell.length_c   1.000
_cell.angle_alpha   90.00
_cell.angle_beta   90.00
_cell.angle_gamma   90.00
#
_symmetry.space_group_name_H-M   'P 1'
#
loop_
_entity.id
_entity.type
_entity.pdbx_description
1 polymer ?
#
loop_
_entity_poly.entity_id
_entity_poly.type
_entity_poly.pdbx_seq_one_letter_code
_entity_poly.pdbx_strand_id
1 'polypeptide(L)'
;MAPRPLHEIVEPGWAKALEPVAGRIAEMGDFLRAEIAAGRTYLPAGPNVLRAFQQPFDDVRVLIVGQDPYPTPGHAVGLSFSVAPDVRPLPGSLINIFRELHTDLGLPQPSSGDLTPWTQQGVLLLNRALTTAPRKPGAHRGKGWEEVTEQAIRSLAARGKPLVSVLWGRDARNCRPLLGDLPSVESAHPSPMSADRGFFGSRPFSRANDLLIRQGGQPVDWRLP
;
A
#
# COMPACT_ATOMS: atom_id res chain seq x y z
N MET A 1 -27.42 -4.43 -1.02
CA MET A 1 -26.94 -4.95 0.28
C MET A 1 -26.65 -3.77 1.18
N ALA A 2 -27.10 -3.82 2.43
CA ALA A 2 -26.75 -2.82 3.43
C ALA A 2 -25.23 -2.76 3.63
N PRO A 3 -24.67 -1.59 3.99
CA PRO A 3 -23.25 -1.49 4.34
C PRO A 3 -22.95 -2.45 5.51
N ARG A 4 -21.93 -3.29 5.33
CA ARG A 4 -21.42 -4.15 6.41
C ARG A 4 -20.62 -3.28 7.39
N PRO A 5 -20.70 -3.55 8.71
CA PRO A 5 -19.89 -2.84 9.69
C PRO A 5 -18.39 -3.14 9.49
N LEU A 6 -17.52 -2.19 9.85
CA LEU A 6 -16.07 -2.30 9.60
C LEU A 6 -15.43 -3.57 10.19
N HIS A 7 -15.87 -3.98 11.39
CA HIS A 7 -15.33 -5.16 12.07
C HIS A 7 -15.61 -6.49 11.34
N GLU A 8 -16.51 -6.50 10.35
CA GLU A 8 -16.75 -7.66 9.48
C GLU A 8 -15.91 -7.64 8.19
N ILE A 9 -15.22 -6.53 7.90
CA ILE A 9 -14.53 -6.30 6.62
C ILE A 9 -13.01 -6.19 6.79
N VAL A 10 -12.55 -5.68 7.93
CA VAL A 10 -11.13 -5.51 8.28
C VAL A 10 -10.82 -6.17 9.62
N GLU A 11 -9.54 -6.36 9.89
CA GLU A 11 -9.07 -6.93 11.16
C GLU A 11 -9.48 -6.04 12.36
N PRO A 12 -9.80 -6.60 13.54
CA PRO A 12 -10.31 -5.82 14.69
C PRO A 12 -9.51 -4.58 15.09
N GLY A 13 -8.18 -4.66 15.11
CA GLY A 13 -7.32 -3.51 15.37
C GLY A 13 -7.47 -2.41 14.32
N TRP A 14 -7.57 -2.78 13.05
CA TRP A 14 -7.88 -1.84 11.96
C TRP A 14 -9.28 -1.27 12.05
N ALA A 15 -10.28 -2.06 12.44
CA ALA A 15 -11.65 -1.57 12.60
C ALA A 15 -11.70 -0.44 13.63
N LYS A 16 -10.97 -0.58 14.76
CA LYS A 16 -10.81 0.48 15.76
C LYS A 16 -10.02 1.67 15.22
N ALA A 17 -8.90 1.44 14.53
CA ALA A 17 -8.06 2.50 13.97
C ALA A 17 -8.82 3.36 12.93
N LEU A 18 -9.73 2.76 12.18
CA LEU A 18 -10.52 3.40 11.12
C LEU A 18 -11.90 3.90 11.58
N GLU A 19 -12.28 3.68 12.85
CA GLU A 19 -13.56 4.15 13.40
C GLU A 19 -13.83 5.64 13.13
N PRO A 20 -12.85 6.57 13.28
CA PRO A 20 -13.09 8.00 13.02
C PRO A 20 -13.49 8.32 11.57
N VAL A 21 -13.19 7.43 10.62
CA VAL A 21 -13.49 7.57 9.19
C VAL A 21 -14.51 6.54 8.69
N ALA A 22 -15.25 5.87 9.60
CA ALA A 22 -16.25 4.87 9.22
C ALA A 22 -17.34 5.46 8.30
N GLY A 23 -17.81 6.68 8.58
CA GLY A 23 -18.75 7.40 7.71
C GLY A 23 -18.17 7.65 6.32
N ARG A 24 -16.91 8.10 6.25
CA ARG A 24 -16.21 8.31 4.97
C ARG A 24 -16.06 7.01 4.18
N ILE A 25 -15.77 5.88 4.84
CA ILE A 25 -15.69 4.57 4.18
C ILE A 25 -17.06 4.17 3.60
N ALA A 26 -18.15 4.42 4.33
CA ALA A 26 -19.50 4.17 3.83
C ALA A 26 -19.82 5.02 2.58
N GLU A 27 -19.48 6.31 2.62
CA GLU A 27 -19.60 7.23 1.46
C GLU A 27 -18.77 6.76 0.26
N MET A 28 -17.55 6.24 0.48
CA MET A 28 -16.77 5.63 -0.60
C MET A 28 -17.48 4.40 -1.20
N GLY A 29 -18.17 3.62 -0.37
CA GLY A 29 -19.05 2.55 -0.84
C GLY A 29 -20.20 3.06 -1.72
N ASP A 30 -20.84 4.17 -1.35
CA ASP A 30 -21.87 4.83 -2.15
C ASP A 30 -21.33 5.39 -3.46
N PHE A 31 -20.17 6.05 -3.41
CA PHE A 31 -19.46 6.53 -4.61
C PHE A 31 -19.24 5.39 -5.60
N LEU A 32 -18.72 4.24 -5.16
CA LEU A 32 -18.48 3.09 -6.03
C LEU A 32 -19.78 2.46 -6.57
N ARG A 33 -20.86 2.44 -5.78
CA ARG A 33 -22.19 2.02 -6.26
C ARG A 33 -22.73 2.96 -7.33
N ALA A 34 -22.55 4.27 -7.16
CA ALA A 34 -22.95 5.27 -8.14
C ALA A 34 -22.14 5.15 -9.44
N GLU A 35 -20.84 4.87 -9.36
CA GLU A 35 -20.01 4.57 -10.54
C GLU A 35 -20.58 3.38 -11.33
N ILE A 36 -20.93 2.28 -10.64
CA ILE A 36 -21.55 1.10 -11.27
C ILE A 36 -22.91 1.43 -11.88
N ALA A 37 -23.77 2.14 -11.14
CA ALA A 37 -25.10 2.52 -11.62
C ALA A 37 -25.04 3.40 -12.87
N ALA A 38 -23.98 4.18 -13.02
CA ALA A 38 -23.72 5.02 -14.19
C ALA A 38 -22.93 4.30 -15.30
N GLY A 39 -22.86 2.96 -15.26
CA GLY A 39 -22.24 2.13 -16.31
C GLY A 39 -20.71 2.11 -16.29
N ARG A 40 -20.07 2.61 -15.23
CA ARG A 40 -18.61 2.58 -15.05
C ARG A 40 -18.19 1.41 -14.16
N THR A 41 -16.90 1.11 -14.15
CA THR A 41 -16.31 0.07 -13.31
C THR A 41 -15.08 0.61 -12.58
N TYR A 42 -14.64 -0.09 -11.55
CA TYR A 42 -13.46 0.26 -10.75
C TYR A 42 -12.59 -0.96 -10.47
N LEU A 43 -11.36 -0.71 -10.07
CA LEU A 43 -10.37 -1.68 -9.61
C LEU A 43 -9.88 -1.28 -8.22
N PRO A 44 -9.45 -2.23 -7.36
CA PRO A 44 -9.53 -3.68 -7.52
C PRO A 44 -10.97 -4.20 -7.37
N ALA A 45 -11.16 -5.53 -7.40
CA ALA A 45 -12.45 -6.13 -7.05
C ALA A 45 -12.91 -5.70 -5.64
N GLY A 46 -14.23 -5.56 -5.44
CA GLY A 46 -14.83 -5.04 -4.19
C GLY A 46 -14.27 -5.63 -2.89
N PRO A 47 -14.18 -6.97 -2.74
CA PRO A 47 -13.59 -7.59 -1.54
C PRO A 47 -12.12 -7.22 -1.28
N ASN A 48 -11.39 -6.80 -2.32
CA ASN A 48 -9.98 -6.47 -2.23
C ASN A 48 -9.73 -4.97 -1.93
N VAL A 49 -10.75 -4.10 -1.96
CA VAL A 49 -10.54 -2.65 -1.79
C VAL A 49 -9.90 -2.31 -0.44
N LEU A 50 -10.30 -3.02 0.62
CA LEU A 50 -9.78 -2.83 1.98
C LEU A 50 -8.80 -3.95 2.40
N ARG A 51 -8.28 -4.74 1.44
CA ARG A 51 -7.45 -5.93 1.72
C ARG A 51 -6.21 -5.62 2.56
N ALA A 52 -5.58 -4.46 2.37
CA ALA A 52 -4.41 -4.04 3.14
C ALA A 52 -4.65 -4.02 4.66
N PHE A 53 -5.90 -3.83 5.09
CA PHE A 53 -6.35 -3.76 6.48
C PHE A 53 -6.83 -5.11 7.05
N GLN A 54 -6.62 -6.22 6.33
CA GLN A 54 -6.94 -7.57 6.81
C GLN A 54 -5.80 -8.21 7.61
N GLN A 55 -4.58 -7.66 7.51
CA GLN A 55 -3.46 -8.06 8.37
C GLN A 55 -3.65 -7.48 9.78
N PRO A 56 -3.09 -8.09 10.85
CA PRO A 56 -3.13 -7.51 12.18
C PRO A 56 -2.57 -6.09 12.20
N PHE A 57 -3.37 -5.12 12.63
CA PHE A 57 -2.94 -3.74 12.78
C PHE A 57 -1.64 -3.67 13.58
N ASP A 58 -1.60 -4.39 14.71
CA ASP A 58 -0.52 -4.37 15.69
C ASP A 58 0.82 -4.95 15.24
N ASP A 59 0.83 -5.73 14.15
CA ASP A 59 2.03 -6.39 13.60
C ASP A 59 2.71 -5.54 12.52
N VAL A 60 2.03 -4.49 12.03
CA VAL A 60 2.59 -3.60 11.02
C VAL A 60 3.85 -2.93 11.55
N ARG A 61 4.96 -3.05 10.83
CA ARG A 61 6.27 -2.44 11.17
C ARG A 61 6.87 -1.65 10.02
N VAL A 62 6.49 -1.96 8.77
CA VAL A 62 6.84 -1.13 7.61
C VAL A 62 5.57 -0.69 6.90
N LEU A 63 5.50 0.59 6.54
CA LEU A 63 4.47 1.15 5.68
C LEU A 63 5.08 1.46 4.31
N ILE A 64 4.59 0.84 3.23
CA ILE A 64 4.91 1.24 1.85
C ILE A 64 3.70 1.96 1.28
N VAL A 65 3.91 3.17 0.74
CA VAL A 65 2.84 4.00 0.17
C VAL A 65 2.96 4.07 -1.35
N GLY A 66 1.95 3.54 -2.04
CA GLY A 66 1.70 3.75 -3.46
C GLY A 66 0.67 4.86 -3.73
N GLN A 67 0.49 5.20 -5.01
CA GLN A 67 -0.44 6.24 -5.44
C GLN A 67 -1.90 5.74 -5.48
N ASP A 68 -2.19 4.84 -6.40
CA ASP A 68 -3.49 4.21 -6.63
C ASP A 68 -3.29 2.79 -7.20
N PRO A 69 -4.32 1.94 -7.26
CA PRO A 69 -4.18 0.58 -7.77
C PRO A 69 -3.74 0.57 -9.24
N TYR A 70 -3.18 -0.55 -9.70
CA TYR A 70 -2.89 -0.70 -11.13
C TYR A 70 -4.17 -0.50 -11.96
N PRO A 71 -4.14 0.35 -13.01
CA PRO A 71 -5.30 0.64 -13.81
C PRO A 71 -5.63 -0.49 -14.79
N THR A 72 -4.71 -1.45 -15.00
CA THR A 72 -4.94 -2.60 -15.87
C THR A 72 -5.84 -3.62 -15.18
N PRO A 73 -7.00 -3.98 -15.77
CA PRO A 73 -7.85 -5.04 -15.23
C PRO A 73 -7.07 -6.35 -15.02
N GLY A 74 -7.32 -7.02 -13.90
CA GLY A 74 -6.62 -8.25 -13.50
C GLY A 74 -5.31 -8.04 -12.73
N HIS A 75 -4.76 -6.82 -12.70
CA HIS A 75 -3.50 -6.58 -11.97
C HIS A 75 -3.72 -6.21 -10.50
N ALA A 76 -4.63 -5.28 -10.21
CA ALA A 76 -4.81 -4.77 -8.86
C ALA A 76 -5.48 -5.80 -7.93
N VAL A 77 -4.80 -6.16 -6.84
CA VAL A 77 -5.27 -7.14 -5.84
C VAL A 77 -5.52 -6.56 -4.45
N GLY A 78 -5.57 -5.24 -4.30
CA GLY A 78 -5.83 -4.58 -3.01
C GLY A 78 -4.62 -4.32 -2.12
N LEU A 79 -3.42 -4.67 -2.59
CA LEU A 79 -2.14 -4.40 -1.96
C LEU A 79 -1.31 -3.56 -2.94
N SER A 80 -0.75 -2.43 -2.50
CA SER A 80 0.04 -1.56 -3.38
C SER A 80 1.17 -2.36 -4.04
N PHE A 81 1.36 -2.16 -5.35
CA PHE A 81 2.36 -2.82 -6.19
C PHE A 81 2.21 -4.34 -6.41
N SER A 82 1.45 -5.05 -5.59
CA SER A 82 1.21 -6.50 -5.74
C SER A 82 0.30 -6.81 -6.93
N VAL A 83 0.54 -7.96 -7.55
CA VAL A 83 -0.37 -8.62 -8.50
C VAL A 83 -0.65 -10.05 -8.06
N ALA A 84 -1.58 -10.75 -8.71
CA ALA A 84 -1.78 -12.18 -8.44
C ALA A 84 -0.61 -13.02 -8.99
N PRO A 85 -0.32 -14.21 -8.44
CA PRO A 85 0.86 -15.00 -8.79
C PRO A 85 1.00 -15.34 -10.29
N ASP A 86 -0.14 -15.50 -10.97
CA ASP A 86 -0.29 -15.88 -12.38
C ASP A 86 -0.13 -14.71 -13.36
N VAL A 87 -0.19 -13.46 -12.90
CA VAL A 87 -0.16 -12.27 -13.76
C VAL A 87 1.17 -12.15 -14.49
N ARG A 88 1.14 -12.21 -15.83
CA ARG A 88 2.29 -11.94 -16.70
C ARG A 88 1.86 -11.14 -17.96
N PRO A 89 2.71 -10.24 -18.49
CA PRO A 89 3.96 -9.76 -17.90
C PRO A 89 3.71 -8.92 -16.63
N LEU A 90 4.71 -8.84 -15.76
CA LEU A 90 4.59 -8.02 -14.53
C LEU A 90 4.52 -6.52 -14.85
N PRO A 91 3.85 -5.71 -14.03
CA PRO A 91 3.88 -4.25 -14.18
C PRO A 91 5.30 -3.70 -14.09
N GLY A 92 5.63 -2.71 -14.92
CA GLY A 92 6.98 -2.12 -14.96
C GLY A 92 7.47 -1.60 -13.60
N SER A 93 6.59 -1.01 -12.79
CA SER A 93 6.93 -0.60 -11.42
C SER A 93 7.36 -1.77 -10.54
N LEU A 94 6.69 -2.92 -10.64
CA LEU A 94 7.02 -4.11 -9.85
C LEU A 94 8.33 -4.75 -10.32
N ILE A 95 8.58 -4.77 -11.63
CA ILE A 95 9.87 -5.21 -12.19
C ILE A 95 11.01 -4.36 -11.62
N ASN A 96 10.82 -3.04 -11.56
CA ASN A 96 11.82 -2.13 -11.01
C ASN A 96 12.00 -2.35 -9.49
N ILE A 97 10.93 -2.57 -8.74
CA ILE A 97 10.99 -2.94 -7.31
C ILE A 97 11.83 -4.21 -7.11
N PHE A 98 11.62 -5.25 -7.93
CA PHE A 98 12.40 -6.49 -7.85
C PHE A 98 13.86 -6.32 -8.24
N ARG A 99 14.15 -5.47 -9.24
CA ARG A 99 15.52 -5.11 -9.59
C ARG A 99 16.24 -4.44 -8.41
N GLU A 100 15.59 -3.47 -7.76
CA GLU A 100 16.16 -2.82 -6.58
C GLU A 100 16.28 -3.77 -5.39
N LEU A 101 15.32 -4.68 -5.20
CA LEU A 101 15.39 -5.72 -4.16
C LEU A 101 16.64 -6.61 -4.33
N HIS A 102 16.91 -7.04 -5.56
CA HIS A 102 18.10 -7.80 -5.90
C HIS A 102 19.38 -6.98 -5.66
N THR A 103 19.44 -5.75 -6.14
CA THR A 103 20.62 -4.89 -5.95
C THR A 103 20.87 -4.55 -4.48
N ASP A 104 19.82 -4.36 -3.69
CA ASP A 104 19.93 -3.98 -2.28
C ASP A 104 20.36 -5.15 -1.38
N LEU A 105 19.74 -6.33 -1.57
CA LEU A 105 19.84 -7.47 -0.65
C LEU A 105 20.48 -8.73 -1.26
N GLY A 106 20.82 -8.73 -2.55
CA GLY A 106 21.36 -9.90 -3.25
C GLY A 106 20.36 -11.05 -3.43
N LEU A 107 19.06 -10.79 -3.23
CA LEU A 107 18.01 -11.81 -3.32
C LEU A 107 17.71 -12.18 -4.78
N PRO A 108 17.34 -13.45 -5.07
CA PRO A 108 16.96 -13.85 -6.42
C PRO A 108 15.70 -13.10 -6.88
N GLN A 109 15.50 -13.05 -8.19
CA GLN A 109 14.27 -12.51 -8.74
C GLN A 109 13.08 -13.38 -8.27
N PRO A 110 12.01 -12.77 -7.73
CA PRO A 110 10.84 -13.51 -7.28
C PRO A 110 10.17 -14.30 -8.42
N SER A 111 9.67 -15.49 -8.11
CA SER A 111 8.96 -16.39 -9.02
C SER A 111 7.64 -15.81 -9.51
N SER A 112 7.04 -14.87 -8.76
CA SER A 112 5.77 -14.23 -9.07
C SER A 112 5.71 -12.77 -8.61
N GLY A 113 4.62 -12.06 -8.95
CA GLY A 113 4.38 -10.69 -8.51
C GLY A 113 3.54 -10.56 -7.24
N ASP A 114 3.33 -11.64 -6.50
CA ASP A 114 2.56 -11.64 -5.26
C ASP A 114 3.41 -11.17 -4.08
N LEU A 115 2.99 -10.07 -3.45
CA LEU A 115 3.64 -9.47 -2.28
C LEU A 115 2.93 -9.81 -0.97
N THR A 116 1.97 -10.75 -0.98
CA THR A 116 1.31 -11.27 0.23
C THR A 116 2.32 -11.72 1.30
N PRO A 117 3.47 -12.36 0.98
CA PRO A 117 4.47 -12.71 2.00
C PRO A 117 5.02 -11.49 2.77
N TRP A 118 5.17 -10.33 2.13
CA TRP A 118 5.57 -9.10 2.83
C TRP A 118 4.48 -8.63 3.80
N THR A 119 3.20 -8.75 3.41
CA THR A 119 2.07 -8.45 4.32
C THR A 119 2.08 -9.35 5.55
N GLN A 120 2.38 -10.65 5.38
CA GLN A 120 2.54 -11.60 6.49
C GLN A 120 3.75 -11.29 7.38
N GLN A 121 4.73 -10.55 6.85
CA GLN A 121 5.88 -10.02 7.58
C GLN A 121 5.62 -8.62 8.15
N GLY A 122 4.38 -8.14 8.26
CA GLY A 122 4.05 -6.85 8.85
C GLY A 122 4.38 -5.64 7.96
N VAL A 123 4.41 -5.83 6.64
CA VAL A 123 4.52 -4.72 5.67
C VAL A 123 3.13 -4.32 5.21
N LEU A 124 2.69 -3.11 5.59
CA LEU A 124 1.47 -2.53 5.08
C LEU A 124 1.68 -1.95 3.67
N LEU A 125 1.09 -2.60 2.67
CA LEU A 125 1.12 -2.21 1.26
C LEU A 125 -0.10 -1.34 0.92
N LEU A 126 0.01 -0.03 1.18
CA LEU A 126 -1.11 0.92 1.13
C LEU A 126 -1.02 1.83 -0.09
N ASN A 127 -2.11 2.02 -0.82
CA ASN A 127 -2.23 3.13 -1.79
C ASN A 127 -2.92 4.33 -1.16
N ARG A 128 -2.65 5.55 -1.64
CA ARG A 128 -3.37 6.76 -1.21
C ARG A 128 -4.83 6.79 -1.64
N ALA A 129 -5.10 6.41 -2.88
CA ALA A 129 -6.44 6.06 -3.33
C ALA A 129 -6.58 4.53 -3.34
N LEU A 130 -7.66 3.98 -2.78
CA LEU A 130 -7.85 2.52 -2.70
C LEU A 130 -8.57 1.93 -3.91
N THR A 131 -9.05 2.79 -4.82
CA THR A 131 -9.66 2.36 -6.09
C THR A 131 -9.20 3.25 -7.24
N THR A 132 -9.38 2.77 -8.47
CA THR A 132 -9.16 3.55 -9.70
C THR A 132 -10.09 3.04 -10.79
N ALA A 133 -10.33 3.85 -11.83
CA ALA A 133 -11.09 3.40 -12.99
C ALA A 133 -10.16 2.62 -13.95
N PRO A 134 -10.63 1.56 -14.62
CA PRO A 134 -9.83 0.83 -15.58
C PRO A 134 -9.18 1.74 -16.63
N ARG A 135 -7.88 1.52 -16.86
CA ARG A 135 -7.02 2.23 -17.81
C ARG A 135 -6.92 3.74 -17.57
N LYS A 136 -7.32 4.23 -16.39
CA LYS A 136 -7.27 5.66 -16.03
C LYS A 136 -6.56 5.83 -14.67
N PRO A 137 -5.21 5.85 -14.65
CA PRO A 137 -4.45 6.09 -13.42
C PRO A 137 -4.91 7.38 -12.72
N GLY A 138 -5.07 7.34 -11.40
CA GLY A 138 -5.49 8.47 -10.58
C GLY A 138 -6.95 8.89 -10.74
N ALA A 139 -7.80 8.11 -11.43
CA ALA A 139 -9.18 8.51 -11.71
C ALA A 139 -10.03 8.80 -10.46
N HIS A 140 -9.71 8.15 -9.33
CA HIS A 140 -10.42 8.36 -8.06
C HIS A 140 -9.62 9.18 -7.04
N ARG A 141 -8.57 9.89 -7.48
CA ARG A 141 -7.87 10.87 -6.64
C ARG A 141 -8.83 12.00 -6.26
N GLY A 142 -8.77 12.44 -5.01
CA GLY A 142 -9.60 13.51 -4.47
C GLY A 142 -11.07 13.15 -4.32
N LYS A 143 -11.41 11.85 -4.35
CA LYS A 143 -12.79 11.37 -4.16
C LYS A 143 -13.12 11.05 -2.70
N GLY A 144 -12.13 11.00 -1.81
CA GLY A 144 -12.33 10.78 -0.37
C GLY A 144 -11.49 9.64 0.23
N TRP A 145 -10.81 8.84 -0.59
CA TRP A 145 -9.92 7.78 -0.09
C TRP A 145 -8.73 8.33 0.70
N GLU A 146 -8.30 9.55 0.40
CA GLU A 146 -7.20 10.20 1.08
C GLU A 146 -7.47 10.35 2.58
N GLU A 147 -8.68 10.75 2.97
CA GLU A 147 -9.07 10.87 4.39
C GLU A 147 -8.98 9.53 5.13
N VAL A 148 -9.44 8.45 4.48
CA VAL A 148 -9.39 7.09 5.04
C VAL A 148 -7.94 6.65 5.26
N THR A 149 -7.09 6.84 4.25
CA THR A 149 -5.71 6.39 4.31
C THR A 149 -4.83 7.30 5.18
N GLU A 150 -5.17 8.59 5.32
CA GLU A 150 -4.55 9.48 6.31
C GLU A 150 -4.86 9.04 7.73
N GLN A 151 -6.11 8.66 8.03
CA GLN A 151 -6.48 8.13 9.33
C GLN A 151 -5.72 6.83 9.65
N ALA A 152 -5.55 5.94 8.66
CA ALA A 152 -4.75 4.73 8.81
C ALA A 152 -3.29 5.04 9.18
N ILE A 153 -2.67 6.00 8.47
CA ILE A 153 -1.28 6.42 8.70
C ILE A 153 -1.13 7.08 10.07
N ARG A 154 -2.04 7.99 10.45
CA ARG A 154 -2.05 8.65 11.77
C ARG A 154 -2.19 7.64 12.90
N SER A 155 -3.05 6.64 12.72
CA SER A 155 -3.25 5.58 13.73
C SER A 155 -2.00 4.74 13.92
N LEU A 156 -1.31 4.36 12.83
CA LEU A 156 -0.03 3.67 12.92
C LEU A 156 1.03 4.54 13.62
N ALA A 157 1.11 5.82 13.26
CA ALA A 157 2.09 6.74 13.83
C ALA A 157 1.88 6.97 15.34
N ALA A 158 0.62 7.01 15.78
CA ALA A 158 0.26 7.27 17.18
C ALA A 158 0.35 6.02 18.09
N ARG A 159 0.61 4.84 17.55
CA ARG A 159 0.51 3.56 18.28
C ARG A 159 1.65 3.34 19.30
N GLY A 160 2.76 4.06 19.19
CA GLY A 160 3.91 3.90 20.09
C GLY A 160 4.69 2.59 19.90
N LYS A 161 4.64 2.00 18.70
CA LYS A 161 5.45 0.83 18.30
C LYS A 161 6.43 1.21 17.18
N PRO A 162 7.56 0.49 17.02
CA PRO A 162 8.47 0.70 15.91
C PRO A 162 7.75 0.71 14.56
N LEU A 163 8.02 1.74 13.76
CA LEU A 163 7.45 1.90 12.43
C LEU A 163 8.48 2.57 11.53
N VAL A 164 8.62 2.07 10.30
CA VAL A 164 9.37 2.74 9.24
C VAL A 164 8.47 2.92 8.04
N SER A 165 8.44 4.12 7.48
CA SER A 165 7.72 4.36 6.21
C SER A 165 8.69 4.34 5.03
N VAL A 166 8.26 3.76 3.91
CA VAL A 166 8.93 3.81 2.61
C VAL A 166 8.03 4.59 1.65
N LEU A 167 8.49 5.78 1.27
CA LEU A 167 7.69 6.77 0.55
C LEU A 167 8.26 6.97 -0.86
N TRP A 168 7.64 6.29 -1.84
CA TRP A 168 8.07 6.32 -3.24
C TRP A 168 7.31 7.37 -4.05
N GLY A 169 8.02 8.42 -4.47
CA GLY A 169 7.45 9.51 -5.27
C GLY A 169 6.75 10.59 -4.45
N ARG A 170 6.27 11.62 -5.15
CA ARG A 170 5.77 12.86 -4.53
C ARG A 170 4.53 12.63 -3.67
N ASP A 171 3.55 11.89 -4.19
CA ASP A 171 2.29 11.67 -3.48
C ASP A 171 2.49 10.89 -2.18
N ALA A 172 3.38 9.90 -2.17
CA ALA A 172 3.77 9.19 -0.96
C ALA A 172 4.49 10.11 0.04
N ARG A 173 5.44 10.93 -0.43
CA ARG A 173 6.16 11.89 0.42
C ARG A 173 5.25 12.95 1.04
N ASN A 174 4.13 13.30 0.42
CA ASN A 174 3.14 14.20 1.03
C ASN A 174 2.53 13.63 2.33
N CYS A 175 2.67 12.33 2.60
CA CYS A 175 2.28 11.73 3.88
C CYS A 175 3.28 11.96 5.00
N ARG A 176 4.49 12.48 4.70
CA ARG A 176 5.55 12.70 5.68
C ARG A 176 5.08 13.48 6.93
N PRO A 177 4.25 14.53 6.82
CA PRO A 177 3.75 15.24 8.00
C PRO A 177 2.85 14.39 8.92
N LEU A 178 2.22 13.34 8.40
CA LEU A 178 1.34 12.44 9.17
C LEU A 178 2.13 11.48 10.06
N LEU A 179 3.40 11.26 9.74
CA LEU A 179 4.29 10.30 10.39
C LEU A 179 5.08 10.90 11.56
N GLY A 180 5.02 12.23 11.77
CA GLY A 180 5.70 12.89 12.89
C GLY A 180 7.22 12.67 12.86
N ASP A 181 7.80 12.18 13.95
CA ASP A 181 9.25 11.93 14.04
C ASP A 181 9.66 10.51 13.62
N LEU A 182 8.71 9.68 13.19
CA LEU A 182 9.00 8.32 12.76
C LEU A 182 9.88 8.33 11.49
N PRO A 183 10.85 7.41 11.41
CA PRO A 183 11.81 7.41 10.32
C PRO A 183 11.17 7.02 8.98
N SER A 184 11.61 7.71 7.92
CA SER A 184 11.20 7.48 6.54
C SER A 184 12.40 7.14 5.64
N VAL A 185 12.18 6.23 4.69
CA VAL A 185 13.04 6.04 3.52
C VAL A 185 12.31 6.60 2.31
N GLU A 186 12.86 7.65 1.73
CA GLU A 186 12.23 8.39 0.63
C GLU A 186 13.07 8.27 -0.65
N SER A 187 12.40 8.07 -1.78
CA SER A 187 13.06 8.01 -3.09
C SER A 187 12.09 8.38 -4.23
N ALA A 188 12.58 8.39 -5.47
CA ALA A 188 11.70 8.52 -6.64
C ALA A 188 10.73 7.34 -6.73
N HIS A 189 9.64 7.48 -7.50
CA HIS A 189 8.70 6.37 -7.68
C HIS A 189 9.36 5.25 -8.54
N PRO A 190 9.08 3.95 -8.31
CA PRO A 190 9.60 2.85 -9.12
C PRO A 190 9.07 2.80 -10.55
N SER A 191 8.26 3.77 -11.00
CA SER A 191 7.72 3.78 -12.36
C SER A 191 8.86 3.89 -13.37
N PRO A 192 8.79 3.24 -14.55
CA PRO A 192 9.77 3.44 -15.62
C PRO A 192 10.01 4.92 -15.97
N MET A 193 9.03 5.79 -15.72
CA MET A 193 9.15 7.24 -15.97
C MET A 193 10.05 7.99 -14.98
N SER A 194 10.35 7.40 -13.81
CA SER A 194 11.05 8.08 -12.71
C SER A 194 12.11 7.25 -12.01
N ALA A 195 12.21 5.94 -12.28
CA ALA A 195 13.06 5.04 -11.50
C ALA A 195 14.55 5.42 -11.56
N ASP A 196 15.04 5.80 -12.74
CA ASP A 196 16.44 6.23 -12.94
C ASP A 196 16.76 7.58 -12.28
N ARG A 197 15.74 8.31 -11.79
CA ARG A 197 15.90 9.61 -11.11
C ARG A 197 16.10 9.47 -9.59
N GLY A 198 16.47 8.28 -9.12
CA GLY A 198 16.82 8.04 -7.72
C GLY A 198 15.95 7.01 -7.00
N PHE A 199 15.19 6.17 -7.70
CA PHE A 199 14.64 4.95 -7.09
C PHE A 199 15.73 3.86 -7.07
N PHE A 200 16.41 3.65 -8.18
CA PHE A 200 17.52 2.71 -8.24
C PHE A 200 18.70 3.18 -7.39
N GLY A 201 19.27 2.27 -6.61
CA GLY A 201 20.32 2.55 -5.63
C GLY A 201 19.82 3.21 -4.34
N SER A 202 18.50 3.37 -4.17
CA SER A 202 17.93 3.96 -2.95
C SER A 202 17.99 3.03 -1.74
N ARG A 203 18.17 1.72 -1.98
CA ARG A 203 18.33 0.65 -0.99
C ARG A 203 17.25 0.65 0.09
N PRO A 204 15.95 0.65 -0.30
CA PRO A 204 14.88 0.91 0.66
C PRO A 204 14.68 -0.23 1.66
N PHE A 205 15.04 -1.46 1.31
CA PHE A 205 14.76 -2.66 2.10
C PHE A 205 15.77 -2.81 3.24
N SER A 206 17.06 -2.72 2.95
CA SER A 206 18.12 -2.76 3.96
C SER A 206 18.01 -1.57 4.91
N ARG A 207 17.81 -0.36 4.38
CA ARG A 207 17.62 0.86 5.19
C ARG A 207 16.40 0.78 6.08
N ALA A 208 15.29 0.21 5.61
CA ALA A 208 14.11 0.01 6.46
C ALA A 208 14.39 -0.94 7.62
N ASN A 209 15.11 -2.04 7.37
CA ASN A 209 15.52 -2.97 8.43
C ASN A 209 16.46 -2.31 9.45
N ASP A 210 17.44 -1.55 9.00
CA ASP A 210 18.35 -0.81 9.90
C ASP A 210 17.59 0.18 10.79
N LEU A 211 16.62 0.90 10.23
CA LEU A 211 15.78 1.85 10.97
C LEU A 211 14.82 1.16 11.94
N LEU A 212 14.34 -0.04 11.63
CA LEU A 212 13.56 -0.85 12.56
C LEU A 212 14.43 -1.33 13.74
N ILE A 213 15.62 -1.86 13.46
CA ILE A 213 16.55 -2.34 14.48
C ILE A 213 16.93 -1.20 15.45
N ARG A 214 17.17 0.01 14.95
CA ARG A 214 17.47 1.19 15.78
C ARG A 214 16.32 1.60 16.70
N GLN A 215 15.08 1.27 16.34
CA GLN A 215 13.90 1.46 17.19
C GLN A 215 13.65 0.27 18.15
N GLY A 216 14.52 -0.74 18.15
CA GLY A 216 14.31 -1.98 18.91
C GLY A 216 13.29 -2.94 18.28
N GLY A 217 12.91 -2.71 17.02
CA GLY A 217 12.00 -3.55 16.26
C GLY A 217 12.70 -4.72 15.55
N GLN A 218 11.91 -5.71 15.14
CA GLN A 218 12.41 -6.86 14.36
C GLN A 218 12.48 -6.50 12.86
N PRO A 219 13.58 -6.83 12.16
CA PRO A 219 13.69 -6.58 10.72
C PRO A 219 12.70 -7.43 9.92
N VAL A 220 12.31 -6.95 8.75
CA VAL A 220 11.46 -7.66 7.79
C VAL A 220 12.30 -8.68 7.02
N ASP A 221 11.79 -9.90 6.88
CA ASP A 221 12.30 -10.83 5.87
C ASP A 221 11.70 -10.46 4.51
N TRP A 222 12.52 -9.87 3.66
CA TRP A 222 12.10 -9.40 2.33
C TRP A 222 12.12 -10.49 1.25
N ARG A 223 12.54 -11.72 1.59
CA ARG A 223 12.58 -12.83 0.64
C ARG A 223 11.18 -13.17 0.14
N LEU A 224 11.08 -13.33 -1.18
CA LEU A 224 9.89 -13.80 -1.87
C LEU A 224 10.20 -15.15 -2.55
N PRO A 225 9.22 -16.05 -2.68
CA PRO A 225 9.39 -17.32 -3.40
C PRO A 225 9.77 -17.12 -4.86
#